data_AF-Q2TYI5-F1
#
_entry.id   AF-Q2TYI5-F1
#
_cell.length_a   1.000
_cell.length_b   1.000
_cell.length_c   1.000
_cell.angle_alpha   90.00
_cell.angle_beta   90.00
_cell.angle_gamma   90.00
#
_symmetry.space_group_name_H-M   'P 1'
#
loop_
_entity.id
_entity.type
_entity.pdbx_description
1 polymer ?
#
loop_
_entity_poly.entity_id
_entity_poly.type
_entity_poly.pdbx_seq_one_letter_code
_entity_poly.pdbx_strand_id
1 'polypeptide(L)'
;MKVSRSYNVQGKCSSHSQIFYIYVLLYKIQISLAKISVCLFLLRIFQSTAFRYTAYTIIGLNAAIAVTWVLVDGLRCTPVHLAWTGWAKEEQGKCIDFIAATFANSFVNIAVDAVMVAMPVYEVMKLNLSARKKLGVGVMFAMGLV
;
A
#
# COMPACT_ATOMS: atom_id res chain seq x y z
N MET A 1 39.57 -13.69 -24.79
CA MET A 1 39.83 -13.83 -23.34
C MET A 1 40.07 -12.45 -22.71
N LYS A 2 39.03 -11.81 -22.14
CA LYS A 2 39.20 -10.55 -21.38
C LYS A 2 37.94 -10.21 -20.56
N VAL A 3 37.62 -11.00 -19.53
CA VAL A 3 36.59 -10.62 -18.53
C VAL A 3 36.96 -11.17 -17.15
N SER A 4 38.09 -10.71 -16.58
CA SER A 4 38.51 -11.11 -15.23
C SER A 4 38.61 -9.92 -14.27
N ARG A 5 38.08 -8.74 -14.64
CA ARG A 5 38.22 -7.51 -13.83
C ARG A 5 36.91 -6.95 -13.24
N SER A 6 35.76 -7.57 -13.52
CA SER A 6 34.46 -7.13 -12.94
C SER A 6 34.01 -7.90 -11.69
N TYR A 7 34.69 -8.98 -11.28
CA TYR A 7 34.29 -9.76 -10.10
C TYR A 7 34.60 -9.10 -8.74
N ASN A 8 35.39 -8.01 -8.70
CA ASN A 8 35.79 -7.37 -7.43
C ASN A 8 34.88 -6.18 -7.02
N VAL A 9 33.83 -5.88 -7.78
CA VAL A 9 32.81 -4.87 -7.40
C VAL A 9 31.51 -5.50 -6.89
N GLN A 10 31.36 -6.83 -6.98
CA GLN A 10 30.17 -7.55 -6.49
C GLN A 10 30.08 -7.60 -4.94
N GLY A 11 31.16 -7.25 -4.22
CA GLY A 11 31.23 -7.33 -2.76
C GLY A 11 30.81 -6.08 -1.97
N LYS A 12 30.54 -4.93 -2.62
CA LYS A 12 30.25 -3.66 -1.91
C LYS A 12 29.04 -2.86 -2.39
N CYS A 13 28.42 -3.24 -3.52
CA CYS A 13 27.22 -2.58 -4.08
C CYS A 13 25.92 -3.41 -3.97
N SER A 14 25.85 -4.40 -3.08
CA SER A 14 24.58 -5.14 -2.81
C SER A 14 23.69 -4.46 -1.75
N SER A 15 24.27 -3.66 -0.84
CA SER A 15 23.48 -3.04 0.25
C SER A 15 22.44 -2.03 -0.23
N HIS A 16 22.75 -1.19 -1.22
CA HIS A 16 21.84 -0.11 -1.62
C HIS A 16 20.54 -0.62 -2.27
N SER A 17 20.62 -1.66 -3.09
CA SER A 17 19.44 -2.26 -3.74
C SER A 17 18.57 -3.03 -2.75
N GLN A 18 19.18 -3.72 -1.77
CA GLN A 18 18.46 -4.41 -0.70
C GLN A 18 17.77 -3.44 0.26
N ILE A 19 18.44 -2.34 0.65
CA ILE A 19 17.85 -1.29 1.50
C ILE A 19 16.67 -0.64 0.80
N PHE A 20 16.80 -0.32 -0.50
CA PHE A 20 15.70 0.24 -1.28
C PHE A 20 14.49 -0.69 -1.34
N TYR A 21 14.73 -1.99 -1.54
CA TYR A 21 13.66 -2.98 -1.56
C TYR A 21 12.91 -3.09 -0.22
N ILE A 22 13.65 -3.14 0.90
CA ILE A 22 13.06 -3.16 2.24
C ILE A 22 12.29 -1.87 2.51
N TYR A 23 12.84 -0.72 2.12
CA TYR A 23 12.20 0.58 2.26
C TYR A 23 10.85 0.64 1.53
N VAL A 24 10.78 0.12 0.30
CA VAL A 24 9.52 0.07 -0.48
C VAL A 24 8.47 -0.78 0.23
N LEU A 25 8.84 -1.94 0.79
CA LEU A 25 7.92 -2.78 1.56
C LEU A 25 7.43 -2.08 2.83
N LEU A 26 8.33 -1.47 3.60
CA LEU A 26 7.99 -0.72 4.81
C LEU A 26 7.08 0.47 4.51
N TYR A 27 7.33 1.18 3.41
CA TYR A 27 6.50 2.30 2.98
C TYR A 27 5.06 1.87 2.68
N LYS A 28 4.86 0.73 1.99
CA LYS A 28 3.53 0.17 1.73
C LYS A 28 2.79 -0.23 3.00
N ILE A 29 3.51 -0.80 3.96
CA ILE A 29 2.98 -1.14 5.28
C ILE A 29 2.57 0.13 6.02
N GLN A 30 3.43 1.16 6.05
CA GLN A 30 3.17 2.44 6.69
C GLN A 30 1.89 3.11 6.17
N ILE A 31 1.70 3.14 4.84
CA ILE A 31 0.47 3.67 4.22
C ILE A 31 -0.76 2.89 4.69
N SER A 32 -0.68 1.56 4.71
CA SER A 32 -1.79 0.71 5.12
C SER A 32 -2.16 0.94 6.59
N LEU A 33 -1.17 1.09 7.48
CA LEU A 33 -1.42 1.45 8.88
C LEU A 33 -2.04 2.83 9.04
N ALA A 34 -1.60 3.82 8.25
CA ALA A 34 -2.17 5.16 8.29
C ALA A 34 -3.68 5.14 7.94
N LYS A 35 -4.05 4.40 6.89
CA LYS A 35 -5.45 4.18 6.48
C LYS A 35 -6.28 3.53 7.57
N ILE A 36 -5.74 2.50 8.23
CA ILE A 36 -6.41 1.80 9.34
C ILE A 36 -6.58 2.76 10.54
N SER A 37 -5.58 3.56 10.87
CA SER A 37 -5.66 4.55 11.96
C SER A 37 -6.80 5.55 11.75
N VAL A 38 -6.94 6.09 10.53
CA VAL A 38 -8.05 6.97 10.17
C VAL A 38 -9.40 6.24 10.30
N CYS A 39 -9.50 5.00 9.81
CA CYS A 39 -10.72 4.20 9.95
C CYS A 39 -11.09 3.95 11.42
N LEU A 40 -10.11 3.65 12.29
CA LEU A 40 -10.32 3.45 13.73
C LEU A 40 -10.75 4.76 14.42
N PHE A 41 -10.19 5.89 14.02
CA PHE A 41 -10.61 7.20 14.50
C PHE A 41 -12.07 7.50 14.11
N LEU A 42 -12.45 7.20 12.85
CA LEU A 42 -13.82 7.32 12.38
C LEU A 42 -14.77 6.35 13.08
N LEU A 43 -14.32 5.13 13.42
CA LEU A 43 -15.11 4.19 14.21
C LEU A 43 -15.36 4.69 15.64
N ARG A 44 -14.39 5.41 16.22
CA ARG A 44 -14.53 5.99 17.55
C ARG A 44 -15.55 7.14 17.56
N ILE A 45 -15.60 7.95 16.50
CA ILE A 45 -16.54 9.09 16.40
C ILE A 45 -17.95 8.66 15.96
N PHE A 46 -18.06 7.67 15.06
CA PHE A 46 -19.32 7.14 14.56
C PHE A 46 -19.64 5.79 15.19
N GLN A 47 -20.45 5.79 16.24
CA GLN A 47 -20.94 4.56 16.89
C GLN A 47 -22.13 3.87 16.17
N SER A 48 -22.35 4.17 14.88
CA SER A 48 -23.41 3.52 14.09
C SER A 48 -23.02 2.07 13.78
N THR A 49 -23.94 1.11 13.94
CA THR A 49 -23.68 -0.31 13.65
C THR A 49 -23.39 -0.55 12.17
N ALA A 50 -24.12 0.09 11.25
CA ALA A 50 -23.89 0.01 9.81
C ALA A 50 -22.49 0.56 9.43
N PHE A 51 -22.12 1.69 10.02
CA PHE A 51 -20.78 2.27 9.85
C PHE A 51 -19.69 1.33 10.39
N ARG A 52 -19.93 0.65 11.52
CA ARG A 52 -18.96 -0.31 12.10
C ARG A 52 -18.68 -1.47 11.17
N TYR A 53 -19.72 -2.13 10.63
CA TYR A 53 -19.53 -3.22 9.67
C TYR A 53 -18.77 -2.75 8.43
N THR A 54 -19.13 -1.60 7.87
CA THR A 54 -18.50 -1.07 6.67
C THR A 54 -17.04 -0.64 6.89
N ALA A 55 -16.72 -0.08 8.06
CA ALA A 55 -15.35 0.26 8.40
C ALA A 55 -14.49 -0.99 8.61
N TYR A 56 -15.01 -2.03 9.27
CA TYR A 56 -14.30 -3.30 9.43
C TYR A 56 -14.07 -4.01 8.09
N THR A 57 -15.03 -3.97 7.16
CA THR A 57 -14.82 -4.54 5.82
C THR A 57 -13.73 -3.79 5.06
N ILE A 58 -13.66 -2.46 5.16
CA ILE A 58 -12.56 -1.68 4.55
C ILE A 58 -11.21 -1.96 5.19
N ILE A 59 -11.15 -2.06 6.52
CA ILE A 59 -9.91 -2.42 7.22
C ILE A 59 -9.42 -3.79 6.74
N GLY A 60 -10.32 -4.77 6.66
CA GLY A 60 -10.01 -6.11 6.15
C GLY A 60 -9.56 -6.09 4.68
N LEU A 61 -10.26 -5.33 3.83
CA LEU A 61 -9.91 -5.17 2.42
C LEU A 61 -8.53 -4.53 2.23
N ASN A 62 -8.22 -3.47 2.98
CA ASN A 62 -6.90 -2.82 2.96
C ASN A 62 -5.80 -3.79 3.38
N ALA A 63 -6.02 -4.55 4.46
CA ALA A 63 -5.06 -5.55 4.92
C ALA A 63 -4.84 -6.66 3.87
N ALA A 64 -5.92 -7.17 3.25
CA ALA A 64 -5.84 -8.19 2.21
C ALA A 64 -5.08 -7.69 0.96
N ILE A 65 -5.36 -6.45 0.54
CA ILE A 65 -4.64 -5.80 -0.57
C ILE A 65 -3.16 -5.66 -0.23
N ALA A 66 -2.82 -5.18 0.96
CA ALA A 66 -1.44 -5.03 1.41
C ALA A 66 -0.67 -6.36 1.39
N VAL A 67 -1.28 -7.43 1.93
CA VAL A 67 -0.68 -8.78 1.93
C VAL A 67 -0.48 -9.28 0.50
N THR A 68 -1.47 -9.11 -0.38
CA THR A 68 -1.37 -9.53 -1.78
C THR A 68 -0.21 -8.84 -2.47
N TRP A 69 -0.05 -7.52 -2.29
CA TRP A 69 1.04 -6.78 -2.91
C TRP A 69 2.42 -7.13 -2.35
N VAL A 70 2.53 -7.40 -1.05
CA VAL A 70 3.77 -7.89 -0.45
C VAL A 70 4.16 -9.26 -1.02
N LEU A 71 3.20 -10.16 -1.19
CA LEU A 71 3.43 -11.46 -1.82
C LEU A 71 3.79 -11.34 -3.30
N VAL A 72 3.10 -10.47 -4.05
CA VAL A 72 3.40 -10.20 -5.46
C VAL A 72 4.79 -9.59 -5.63
N ASP A 73 5.16 -8.60 -4.80
CA ASP A 73 6.49 -8.00 -4.84
C ASP A 73 7.57 -9.00 -4.41
N GLY A 74 7.28 -9.85 -3.41
CA GLY A 74 8.17 -10.90 -2.92
C GLY A 74 8.39 -12.06 -3.89
N LEU A 75 7.36 -12.42 -4.65
CA LEU A 75 7.37 -13.53 -5.61
C LEU A 75 7.37 -13.05 -7.07
N ARG A 76 7.71 -11.77 -7.31
CA ARG A 76 7.65 -11.13 -8.65
C ARG A 76 8.51 -11.80 -9.72
N CYS A 77 9.48 -12.61 -9.32
CA CYS A 77 10.39 -13.33 -10.20
C CYS A 77 10.43 -14.82 -9.82
N THR A 78 10.44 -15.68 -10.84
CA THR A 78 10.70 -17.11 -10.68
C THR A 78 11.95 -17.50 -11.48
N PRO A 79 13.06 -17.91 -10.83
CA PRO A 79 13.34 -17.96 -9.38
C PRO A 79 13.53 -16.59 -8.68
N VAL A 80 13.18 -16.51 -7.39
CA VAL A 80 13.24 -15.28 -6.54
C VAL A 80 14.65 -14.68 -6.47
N HIS A 81 15.68 -15.52 -6.60
CA HIS A 81 17.08 -15.09 -6.70
C HIS A 81 17.31 -14.05 -7.80
N LEU A 82 16.58 -14.12 -8.92
CA LEU A 82 16.74 -13.19 -10.03
C LEU A 82 16.22 -11.78 -9.73
N ALA A 83 15.40 -11.60 -8.68
CA ALA A 83 14.91 -10.28 -8.28
C ALA A 83 16.04 -9.33 -7.84
N TRP A 84 17.21 -9.87 -7.44
CA TRP A 84 18.40 -9.10 -7.04
C TRP A 84 19.63 -9.35 -7.92
N THR A 85 19.77 -10.51 -8.58
CA THR A 85 20.91 -10.82 -9.49
C THR A 85 20.58 -10.72 -10.99
N GLY A 86 19.31 -10.56 -11.38
CA GLY A 86 18.86 -10.62 -12.78
C GLY A 86 19.45 -9.57 -13.73
N TRP A 87 20.09 -8.52 -13.19
CA TRP A 87 20.87 -7.56 -13.98
C TRP A 87 22.07 -8.21 -14.70
N ALA A 88 22.54 -9.38 -14.23
CA ALA A 88 23.68 -10.11 -14.78
C ALA A 88 23.37 -10.87 -16.09
N LYS A 89 22.11 -10.94 -16.55
CA LYS A 89 21.70 -11.58 -17.82
C LYS A 89 22.11 -13.06 -18.01
N GLU A 90 22.48 -13.78 -16.97
CA GLU A 90 23.01 -15.16 -17.09
C GLU A 90 21.94 -16.27 -16.99
N GLU A 91 20.71 -15.99 -16.56
CA GLU A 91 19.66 -17.01 -16.37
C GLU A 91 18.31 -16.62 -16.99
N GLN A 92 17.65 -17.60 -17.64
CA GLN A 92 16.31 -17.47 -18.23
C GLN A 92 15.24 -17.58 -17.13
N GLY A 93 14.82 -16.44 -16.56
CA GLY A 93 13.68 -16.37 -15.64
C GLY A 93 12.53 -15.52 -16.16
N LYS A 94 11.30 -15.85 -15.77
CA LYS A 94 10.13 -15.00 -16.00
C LYS A 94 9.92 -14.10 -14.78
N CYS A 95 10.02 -12.79 -14.99
CA CYS A 95 9.70 -11.76 -14.00
C CYS A 95 8.48 -10.95 -14.47
N ILE A 96 7.65 -10.56 -13.51
CA ILE A 96 6.57 -9.59 -13.73
C ILE A 96 7.16 -8.19 -13.92
N ASP A 97 6.58 -7.41 -14.83
CA ASP A 97 6.98 -6.02 -15.05
C ASP A 97 6.65 -5.17 -13.81
N PHE A 98 7.70 -4.64 -13.19
CA PHE A 98 7.61 -3.80 -11.99
C PHE A 98 6.76 -2.54 -12.24
N ILE A 99 6.82 -1.97 -13.43
CA ILE A 99 6.08 -0.77 -13.79
C ILE A 99 4.59 -1.10 -13.83
N ALA A 100 4.22 -2.18 -14.52
CA ALA A 100 2.82 -2.62 -14.63
C ALA A 100 2.23 -2.95 -13.25
N ALA A 101 2.97 -3.69 -12.42
CA ALA A 101 2.56 -4.01 -11.05
C ALA A 101 2.37 -2.75 -10.20
N THR A 102 3.29 -1.78 -10.32
CA THR A 102 3.20 -0.51 -9.59
C THR A 102 1.99 0.32 -10.03
N PHE A 103 1.69 0.40 -11.34
CA PHE A 103 0.50 1.09 -11.83
C PHE A 103 -0.79 0.47 -11.31
N ALA A 104 -0.90 -0.86 -11.34
CA ALA A 104 -2.06 -1.56 -10.81
C ALA A 104 -2.24 -1.31 -9.30
N ASN A 105 -1.14 -1.34 -8.52
CA ASN A 105 -1.18 -1.02 -7.09
C ASN A 105 -1.63 0.41 -6.83
N SER A 106 -1.14 1.38 -7.61
CA SER A 106 -1.54 2.79 -7.49
C SER A 106 -3.03 2.98 -7.77
N PHE A 107 -3.55 2.35 -8.82
CA PHE A 107 -4.97 2.43 -9.15
C PHE A 107 -5.87 1.89 -8.03
N VAL A 108 -5.52 0.72 -7.49
CA VAL A 108 -6.26 0.11 -6.37
C VAL A 108 -6.19 1.00 -5.12
N ASN A 109 -5.03 1.58 -4.81
CA ASN A 109 -4.90 2.46 -3.65
C ASN A 109 -5.79 3.70 -3.76
N ILE A 110 -5.81 4.35 -4.92
CA ILE A 110 -6.67 5.51 -5.19
C ILE A 110 -8.15 5.13 -5.06
N ALA A 111 -8.56 3.99 -5.61
CA ALA A 111 -9.93 3.52 -5.51
C ALA A 111 -10.35 3.32 -4.05
N VAL A 112 -9.49 2.69 -3.24
CA VAL A 112 -9.75 2.48 -1.81
C VAL A 112 -9.85 3.81 -1.07
N ASP A 113 -9.01 4.79 -1.39
CA ASP A 113 -9.04 6.12 -0.77
C ASP A 113 -10.33 6.87 -1.11
N ALA A 114 -10.78 6.79 -2.37
CA ALA A 114 -12.06 7.36 -2.79
C ALA A 114 -13.23 6.74 -2.03
N VAL A 115 -13.24 5.41 -1.83
CA VAL A 115 -14.28 4.73 -1.05
C VAL A 115 -14.22 5.13 0.43
N MET A 116 -13.01 5.25 1.00
CA MET A 116 -12.82 5.69 2.39
C MET A 116 -13.38 7.09 2.64
N VAL A 117 -13.25 7.99 1.66
CA VAL A 117 -13.78 9.35 1.73
C VAL A 117 -15.28 9.38 1.46
N ALA A 118 -15.77 8.61 0.49
CA ALA A 118 -17.18 8.58 0.13
C ALA A 118 -18.07 7.97 1.23
N MET A 119 -17.57 6.95 1.95
CA MET A 119 -18.33 6.28 3.01
C MET A 119 -18.87 7.22 4.10
N PRO A 120 -18.03 8.00 4.82
CA PRO A 120 -18.52 8.89 5.87
C PRO A 120 -19.43 9.98 5.31
N VAL A 121 -19.21 10.43 4.06
CA VAL A 121 -20.07 11.42 3.40
C VAL A 121 -21.46 10.84 3.14
N TYR A 122 -21.55 9.63 2.61
CA TYR A 122 -22.82 8.95 2.36
C TYR A 122 -23.60 8.69 3.66
N GLU A 123 -22.91 8.24 4.71
CA GLU A 123 -23.54 7.98 6.01
C GLU A 123 -24.06 9.28 6.67
N VAL A 124 -23.34 10.39 6.51
CA VAL A 124 -23.76 11.73 6.97
C VAL A 124 -24.95 12.27 6.17
N MET A 125 -25.06 11.96 4.88
CA MET A 125 -26.20 12.38 4.06
C MET A 125 -27.46 11.55 4.33
N LYS A 126 -27.30 10.24 4.58
CA LYS A 126 -28.43 9.32 4.74
C LYS A 126 -29.04 9.35 6.13
N LEU A 127 -28.24 9.66 7.15
CA LEU A 127 -28.67 9.60 8.54
C LEU A 127 -28.63 11.00 9.14
N ASN A 128 -29.76 11.46 9.70
CA ASN A 128 -29.98 12.76 10.34
C ASN A 128 -29.10 12.91 11.61
N LEU A 129 -27.79 12.86 11.43
CA LEU A 129 -26.80 12.74 12.48
C LEU A 129 -26.50 14.11 13.08
N SER A 130 -26.40 14.13 14.41
CA SER A 130 -26.15 15.33 15.21
C SER A 130 -24.93 16.12 14.69
N ALA A 131 -25.04 17.46 14.69
CA ALA A 131 -24.07 18.41 14.12
C ALA A 131 -22.60 18.17 14.53
N ARG A 132 -22.37 17.53 15.70
CA ARG A 132 -21.06 17.11 16.21
C ARG A 132 -20.32 16.14 15.29
N LYS A 133 -21.05 15.29 14.55
CA LYS A 133 -20.47 14.33 13.59
C LYS A 133 -20.15 14.96 12.24
N LYS A 134 -20.96 15.94 11.81
CA LYS A 134 -20.70 16.77 10.62
C LYS A 134 -19.40 17.58 10.79
N LEU A 135 -19.13 18.05 12.01
CA LEU A 135 -17.89 18.75 12.36
C LEU A 135 -16.65 17.84 12.27
N GLY A 136 -16.72 16.57 12.70
CA GLY A 136 -15.60 15.64 12.60
C GLY A 136 -15.15 15.39 11.16
N VAL A 137 -16.10 15.17 10.24
CA VAL A 137 -15.80 15.03 8.80
C VAL A 137 -15.24 16.32 8.24
N GLY A 138 -15.83 17.47 8.60
CA GLY A 138 -15.34 18.78 8.17
C GLY A 138 -13.91 19.07 8.62
N VAL A 139 -13.54 18.72 9.85
CA VAL A 139 -12.17 18.89 10.37
C VAL A 139 -11.18 17.95 9.68
N MET A 140 -11.56 16.69 9.40
CA MET A 140 -10.68 15.77 8.67
C MET A 140 -10.42 16.24 7.24
N PHE A 141 -11.45 16.72 6.54
CA PHE A 141 -11.29 17.33 5.21
C PHE A 141 -10.47 18.62 5.27
N ALA A 142 -10.67 19.46 6.28
CA ALA A 142 -9.91 20.69 6.44
C ALA A 142 -8.42 20.40 6.72
N MET A 143 -8.10 19.44 7.58
CA MET A 143 -6.71 19.04 7.85
C MET A 143 -6.03 18.42 6.63
N GLY A 144 -6.76 17.71 5.78
CA GLY A 144 -6.21 17.14 4.54
C GLY A 144 -5.99 18.17 3.42
N LEU A 145 -6.50 19.40 3.57
CA LEU A 145 -6.41 20.48 2.58
C LEU A 145 -5.26 21.47 2.87
N VAL A 146 -4.55 21.28 3.99
CA VAL A 146 -3.40 22.10 4.44
C VAL A 146 -2.08 21.42 4.14
#